data_AF-A0AAP8HU62-F1
#
_entry.id   AF-A0AAP8HU62-F1
#
_cell.length_a   1.000
_cell.length_b   1.000
_cell.length_c   1.000
_cell.angle_alpha   90.00
_cell.angle_beta   90.00
_cell.angle_gamma   90.00
#
_symmetry.space_group_name_H-M   'P 1'
#
loop_
_entity.id
_entity.type
_entity.pdbx_description
1 polymer ?
#
loop_
_entity_poly.entity_id
_entity_poly.type
_entity_poly.pdbx_seq_one_letter_code
_entity_poly.pdbx_strand_id
1 'polypeptide(L)'
;KTWSTLAQDATHMFMLVRTDKTVKKQAGISFLLVDLASPGVSRRPIRTLSGHEEFCEVFFDQVRVPRANLVGELNAGWGIAKALLGFERLFSGSPKHANHALQQIFSIARQRGLLA
;
A
#
# COMPACT_ATOMS: atom_id res chain seq x y z
N LYS A 1 9.73 0.87 -7.49
CA LYS A 1 9.06 0.86 -6.17
C LYS A 1 9.21 -0.55 -5.59
N THR A 2 9.22 -0.69 -4.27
CA THR A 2 9.43 -1.98 -3.57
C THR A 2 8.36 -2.18 -2.51
N TRP A 3 8.17 -3.41 -2.03
CA TRP A 3 7.15 -3.81 -1.04
C TRP A 3 5.72 -3.45 -1.44
N SER A 4 5.39 -3.58 -2.72
CA SER A 4 4.04 -3.28 -3.21
C SER A 4 3.15 -4.51 -3.05
N THR A 5 2.27 -4.47 -2.05
CA THR A 5 1.33 -5.55 -1.71
C THR A 5 0.44 -5.89 -2.90
N LEU A 6 0.40 -7.18 -3.25
CA LEU A 6 -0.43 -7.78 -4.31
C LEU A 6 -0.28 -7.13 -5.69
N ALA A 7 0.86 -6.48 -5.99
CA ALA A 7 1.00 -5.80 -7.27
C ALA A 7 1.01 -6.75 -8.48
N GLN A 8 1.27 -8.05 -8.28
CA GLN A 8 1.15 -9.08 -9.30
C GLN A 8 -0.30 -9.28 -9.79
N ASP A 9 -1.28 -9.06 -8.90
CA ASP A 9 -2.71 -9.23 -9.17
C ASP A 9 -3.40 -7.89 -9.50
N ALA A 10 -2.78 -6.77 -9.15
CA ALA A 10 -3.32 -5.45 -9.40
C ALA A 10 -3.32 -5.09 -10.90
N THR A 11 -4.39 -4.43 -11.35
CA THR A 11 -4.46 -3.83 -12.70
C THR A 11 -3.88 -2.41 -12.71
N HIS A 12 -4.01 -1.69 -11.58
CA HIS A 12 -3.55 -0.32 -11.44
C HIS A 12 -2.79 -0.14 -10.12
N MET A 13 -1.93 0.87 -10.10
CA MET A 13 -1.18 1.29 -8.92
C MET A 13 -1.34 2.79 -8.70
N PHE A 14 -1.70 3.19 -7.48
CA PHE A 14 -1.57 4.58 -7.06
C PHE A 14 -0.09 4.92 -6.81
N MET A 15 0.37 6.03 -7.40
CA MET A 15 1.76 6.46 -7.32
C MET A 15 1.89 7.90 -6.84
N LEU A 16 2.71 8.08 -5.80
CA LEU A 16 3.28 9.38 -5.45
C LEU A 16 4.52 9.63 -6.28
N VAL A 17 4.44 10.64 -7.14
CA VAL A 17 5.51 11.02 -8.07
C VAL A 17 5.97 12.45 -7.83
N ARG A 18 7.26 12.69 -8.04
CA ARG A 18 7.87 14.03 -7.99
C ARG A 18 7.59 14.75 -9.31
N THR A 19 6.74 15.78 -9.27
CA THR A 19 6.40 16.61 -10.44
C THR A 19 7.04 17.99 -10.38
N ASP A 20 7.41 18.47 -9.19
CA ASP A 20 8.18 19.70 -9.02
C ASP A 20 9.34 19.47 -8.04
N LYS A 21 10.57 19.73 -8.53
CA LYS A 21 11.83 19.56 -7.80
C LYS A 21 12.36 20.87 -7.18
N THR A 22 11.75 22.01 -7.49
CA THR A 22 12.19 23.34 -7.06
C THR A 22 11.55 23.78 -5.74
N VAL A 23 10.44 23.15 -5.37
CA VAL A 23 9.68 23.43 -4.15
C VAL A 23 10.04 22.48 -3.02
N LYS A 24 9.52 22.77 -1.82
CA LYS A 24 9.62 21.86 -0.67
C LYS A 24 9.15 20.46 -1.07
N LYS A 25 9.86 19.42 -0.60
CA LYS A 25 9.64 18.02 -1.00
C LYS A 25 8.15 17.61 -1.00
N GLN A 26 7.36 17.95 0.00
CA GLN A 26 5.94 17.55 0.03
C GLN A 26 5.06 18.33 -0.96
N ALA A 27 5.43 19.58 -1.27
CA ALA A 27 4.67 20.49 -2.13
C ALA A 27 4.89 20.26 -3.63
N GLY A 28 5.74 19.31 -4.03
CA GLY A 28 6.01 18.98 -5.42
C GLY A 28 5.69 17.52 -5.76
N ILE A 29 4.76 16.91 -5.01
CA ILE A 29 4.31 15.54 -5.21
C ILE A 29 2.93 15.55 -5.86
N SER A 30 2.75 14.77 -6.93
CA SER A 30 1.45 14.48 -7.52
C SER A 30 1.03 13.03 -7.27
N PHE A 31 -0.27 12.78 -7.32
CA PHE A 31 -0.87 11.47 -7.12
C PHE A 31 -1.39 10.96 -8.46
N LEU A 32 -0.86 9.85 -8.97
CA LEU A 32 -1.24 9.28 -10.25
C LEU A 32 -1.88 7.90 -10.07
N LEU A 33 -2.84 7.57 -10.93
CA LEU A 33 -3.32 6.21 -11.12
C LEU A 33 -2.63 5.59 -12.35
N VAL A 34 -1.68 4.70 -12.14
CA VAL A 34 -0.88 4.10 -13.22
C VAL A 34 -1.44 2.73 -13.58
N ASP A 35 -1.72 2.52 -14.87
CA ASP A 35 -2.05 1.21 -15.42
C ASP A 35 -0.79 0.34 -15.47
N LEU A 36 -0.81 -0.81 -14.77
CA LEU A 36 0.33 -1.72 -14.67
C LEU A 36 0.57 -2.54 -15.95
N ALA A 37 -0.34 -2.50 -16.91
CA ALA A 37 -0.14 -3.03 -18.26
C ALA A 37 0.56 -2.01 -19.20
N SER A 38 0.80 -0.77 -18.74
CA SER A 38 1.47 0.25 -19.56
C SER A 38 2.87 -0.21 -20.02
N PRO A 39 3.27 0.07 -21.27
CA PRO A 39 4.62 -0.21 -21.74
C PRO A 39 5.70 0.38 -20.82
N GLY A 40 6.71 -0.43 -20.49
CA GLY A 40 7.80 -0.05 -19.59
C GLY A 40 7.54 -0.33 -18.11
N VAL A 41 6.35 -0.81 -17.73
CA VAL A 41 6.09 -1.34 -16.39
C VAL A 41 6.53 -2.80 -16.33
N SER A 42 7.31 -3.17 -15.31
CA SER A 42 7.60 -4.58 -15.02
C SER A 42 7.48 -4.86 -13.52
N ARG A 43 7.15 -6.11 -13.18
CA ARG A 43 6.86 -6.54 -11.82
C ARG A 43 7.70 -7.76 -11.47
N ARG A 44 8.29 -7.77 -10.27
CA ARG A 44 9.06 -8.89 -9.74
C ARG A 44 8.52 -9.25 -8.35
N PRO A 45 7.89 -10.42 -8.17
CA PRO A 45 7.48 -10.89 -6.86
C PRO A 45 8.67 -11.01 -5.90
N ILE A 46 8.43 -10.72 -4.63
CA ILE A 46 9.36 -10.88 -3.52
C ILE A 46 8.84 -12.03 -2.67
N ARG A 47 9.63 -13.10 -2.56
CA ARG A 47 9.33 -14.21 -1.66
C ARG A 47 9.68 -13.82 -0.23
N THR A 48 8.69 -13.87 0.66
CA THR A 48 8.83 -13.57 2.08
C THR A 48 9.44 -14.74 2.86
N LEU A 49 9.79 -14.51 4.13
CA LEU A 49 10.29 -15.56 5.03
C LEU A 49 9.27 -16.69 5.25
N SER A 50 7.96 -16.38 5.18
CA SER A 50 6.88 -17.36 5.25
C SER A 50 6.68 -18.11 3.92
N GLY A 51 7.47 -17.82 2.89
CA GLY A 51 7.42 -18.49 1.59
C GLY A 51 6.35 -17.97 0.64
N HIS A 52 5.62 -16.91 1.02
CA HIS A 52 4.57 -16.29 0.20
C HIS A 52 5.15 -15.22 -0.72
N GLU A 53 4.49 -14.99 -1.84
CA GLU A 53 4.86 -13.98 -2.85
C GLU A 53 3.82 -12.85 -2.89
N GLU A 54 3.52 -12.31 -1.72
CA GLU A 54 2.47 -11.30 -1.53
C GLU A 54 2.93 -9.87 -1.89
N PHE A 55 4.23 -9.64 -2.03
CA PHE A 55 4.80 -8.33 -2.36
C PHE A 55 5.52 -8.37 -3.70
N CYS A 56 5.59 -7.21 -4.36
CA CYS A 56 6.37 -7.02 -5.56
C CYS A 56 7.33 -5.82 -5.47
N GLU A 57 8.41 -5.92 -6.22
CA GLU A 57 9.07 -4.75 -6.80
C GLU A 57 8.40 -4.41 -8.13
N VAL A 58 8.17 -3.11 -8.36
CA VAL A 58 7.57 -2.59 -9.60
C VAL A 58 8.53 -1.59 -10.21
N PHE A 59 8.98 -1.85 -11.43
CA PHE A 59 9.89 -1.00 -12.19
C PHE A 59 9.12 -0.20 -13.23
N PHE A 60 9.61 1.02 -13.50
CA PHE A 60 9.01 1.96 -14.44
C PHE A 60 10.12 2.50 -15.33
N ASP A 61 10.18 2.06 -16.58
CA ASP A 61 11.12 2.53 -17.58
C ASP A 61 10.38 3.34 -18.66
N GLN A 62 10.65 4.64 -18.72
CA GLN A 62 10.04 5.58 -19.68
C GLN A 62 8.50 5.55 -19.77
N VAL A 63 7.82 5.01 -18.76
CA VAL A 63 6.36 4.85 -18.73
C VAL A 63 5.66 6.19 -18.94
N ARG A 64 4.68 6.21 -19.85
CA ARG A 64 3.83 7.37 -20.14
C ARG A 64 2.47 7.17 -19.47
N VAL A 65 2.03 8.15 -18.69
CA VAL A 65 0.74 8.12 -17.98
C VAL A 65 -0.13 9.26 -18.50
N PRO A 66 -1.38 9.01 -18.93
CA PRO A 66 -2.28 10.07 -19.37
C PRO A 66 -2.51 11.13 -18.29
N ARG A 67 -2.60 12.40 -18.66
CA ARG A 67 -2.89 13.49 -17.71
C ARG A 67 -4.22 13.29 -16.97
N ALA A 68 -5.20 12.65 -17.60
CA ALA A 68 -6.49 12.31 -16.99
C ALA A 68 -6.38 11.37 -15.79
N ASN A 69 -5.27 10.65 -15.64
CA ASN A 69 -5.01 9.76 -14.51
C ASN A 69 -4.36 10.49 -13.32
N LEU A 70 -4.19 11.81 -13.40
CA LEU A 70 -3.87 12.65 -12.26
C LEU A 70 -5.06 12.68 -11.30
N VAL A 71 -4.83 12.25 -10.06
CA VAL A 71 -5.83 12.28 -9.01
C VAL A 71 -5.64 13.56 -8.20
N GLY A 72 -6.66 14.42 -8.24
CA GLY A 72 -6.59 15.76 -7.65
C GLY A 72 -5.74 16.73 -8.48
N GLU A 73 -5.20 17.75 -7.84
CA GLU A 73 -4.42 18.79 -8.50
C GLU A 73 -2.94 18.44 -8.65
N LEU A 74 -2.30 18.99 -9.69
CA LEU A 74 -0.86 18.90 -9.88
C LEU A 74 -0.16 19.43 -8.63
N ASN A 75 0.85 18.71 -8.14
CA ASN A 75 1.63 19.02 -6.93
C ASN A 75 0.86 18.94 -5.59
N ALA A 76 -0.43 18.57 -5.60
CA ALA A 76 -1.25 18.45 -4.40
C ALA A 76 -1.38 17.00 -3.85
N GLY A 77 -0.60 16.06 -4.36
CA GLY A 77 -0.73 14.63 -4.04
C GLY A 77 -0.37 14.25 -2.60
N TRP A 78 0.42 15.06 -1.90
CA TRP A 78 0.79 14.77 -0.50
C TRP A 78 -0.40 14.84 0.46
N GLY A 79 -1.37 15.73 0.20
CA GLY A 79 -2.60 15.81 0.99
C GLY A 79 -3.41 14.51 0.89
N ILE A 80 -3.58 14.02 -0.34
CA ILE A 80 -4.29 12.78 -0.66
C ILE A 80 -3.60 11.58 0.00
N ALA A 81 -2.27 11.51 -0.11
CA ALA A 81 -1.48 10.45 0.51
C ALA A 81 -1.71 10.36 2.03
N LYS A 82 -1.71 11.50 2.73
CA LYS A 82 -1.94 11.53 4.18
C LYS A 82 -3.34 11.05 4.55
N ALA A 83 -4.35 11.40 3.76
CA ALA A 83 -5.72 10.94 3.99
C ALA A 83 -5.81 9.41 3.85
N LEU A 84 -5.24 8.86 2.78
CA LEU A 84 -5.20 7.41 2.54
C LEU A 84 -4.48 6.67 3.67
N LEU A 85 -3.29 7.13 4.07
CA LEU A 85 -2.54 6.55 5.19
C LEU A 85 -3.30 6.66 6.53
N GLY A 86 -4.17 7.65 6.67
CA GLY A 86 -5.06 7.78 7.83
C GLY A 86 -6.00 6.58 7.96
N PHE A 87 -6.65 6.19 6.86
CA PHE A 87 -7.54 5.03 6.83
C PHE A 87 -6.79 3.71 7.07
N GLU A 88 -5.65 3.52 6.42
CA GLU A 88 -4.84 2.29 6.58
C GLU A 88 -4.40 2.07 8.04
N ARG A 89 -4.03 3.14 8.75
CA ARG A 89 -3.63 3.06 10.17
C ARG A 89 -4.77 2.71 11.10
N LEU A 90 -5.97 3.22 10.84
CA LEU A 90 -7.16 2.88 11.63
C LEU A 90 -7.50 1.39 11.50
N PHE A 91 -7.36 0.83 10.31
CA PHE A 91 -7.61 -0.58 10.06
C PHE A 91 -6.52 -1.47 10.70
N SER A 92 -5.24 -1.16 10.41
CA SER A 92 -4.11 -2.00 10.85
C SER A 92 -3.86 -1.91 12.36
N GLY A 93 -4.07 -0.73 12.96
CA GLY A 93 -3.83 -0.48 14.38
C GLY A 93 -5.00 -0.85 15.31
N SER A 94 -6.04 -1.53 14.80
CA SER A 94 -7.24 -1.83 15.58
C SER A 94 -6.94 -2.82 16.73
N PRO A 95 -7.19 -2.46 18.00
CA PRO A 95 -6.96 -3.36 19.14
C PRO A 95 -7.92 -4.56 19.15
N LYS A 96 -8.98 -4.52 18.33
CA LYS A 96 -9.95 -5.60 18.19
C LYS A 96 -9.28 -6.91 17.77
N HIS A 97 -8.24 -6.87 16.93
CA HIS A 97 -7.54 -8.08 16.48
C HIS A 97 -6.85 -8.79 17.65
N ALA A 98 -6.08 -8.06 18.45
CA ALA A 98 -5.40 -8.60 19.63
C ALA A 98 -6.40 -9.09 20.69
N ASN A 99 -7.45 -8.30 20.95
CA ASN A 99 -8.50 -8.69 21.88
C ASN A 99 -9.23 -9.95 21.44
N HIS A 100 -9.51 -10.10 20.14
CA HIS A 100 -10.15 -11.30 19.60
C HIS A 100 -9.28 -12.54 19.81
N ALA A 101 -7.99 -12.46 19.47
CA ALA A 101 -7.05 -13.57 19.69
C ALA A 101 -6.95 -13.93 21.18
N LEU A 102 -6.91 -12.93 22.07
CA LEU A 102 -6.88 -13.16 23.52
C LEU A 102 -8.15 -13.86 24.02
N GLN A 103 -9.33 -13.45 23.54
CA GLN A 103 -10.59 -14.09 23.89
C GLN A 103 -10.66 -15.54 23.41
N GLN A 104 -10.11 -15.84 22.23
CA GLN A 104 -9.98 -17.22 21.75
C GLN A 104 -9.09 -18.07 22.67
N ILE A 105 -7.95 -17.54 23.10
CA ILE A 105 -7.06 -18.22 24.05
C ILE A 105 -7.77 -18.50 25.38
N PHE A 106 -8.48 -17.50 25.94
CA PHE A 106 -9.24 -17.68 27.18
C PHE A 106 -10.36 -18.71 27.03
N SER A 107 -11.06 -18.72 25.90
CA SER A 107 -12.10 -19.71 25.61
C SER A 107 -11.52 -21.14 25.59
N ILE A 108 -10.42 -21.36 24.88
CA ILE A 108 -9.75 -22.66 24.79
C ILE A 108 -9.21 -23.10 26.16
N ALA A 109 -8.60 -22.19 26.92
CA ALA A 109 -8.05 -22.50 28.23
C ALA A 109 -9.14 -22.89 29.26
N ARG A 110 -10.30 -22.21 29.25
CA ARG A 110 -11.46 -22.62 30.05
C ARG A 110 -11.99 -23.99 29.67
N GLN A 111 -12.14 -24.28 28.37
CA GLN A 111 -12.58 -25.59 27.88
C GLN A 111 -11.65 -26.73 28.31
N ARG A 112 -10.37 -26.44 28.50
CA ARG A 112 -9.36 -27.41 28.95
C ARG A 112 -9.13 -27.43 30.46
N GLY A 113 -9.88 -26.66 31.25
CA GLY A 113 -9.72 -26.57 32.70
C GLY A 113 -8.39 -25.93 33.14
N LEU A 114 -7.74 -25.18 32.27
CA LEU A 114 -6.46 -24.49 32.53
C LEU A 114 -6.65 -23.10 33.14
N LEU A 115 -7.89 -22.63 33.22
CA LEU A 115 -8.29 -21.41 33.91
C LEU A 115 -9.42 -21.75 34.88
N ALA A 116 -9.25 -21.31 36.12
CA ALA A 116 -10.27 -21.39 37.17
C ALA A 116 -11.49 -20.51 36.83
#